data_AF-A0A0D2NCY6-F1
#
_entry.id   AF-A0A0D2NCY6-F1
#
_cell.length_a   1.000
_cell.length_b   1.000
_cell.length_c   1.000
_cell.angle_alpha   90.00
_cell.angle_beta   90.00
_cell.angle_gamma   90.00
#
_symmetry.space_group_name_H-M   'P 1'
#
loop_
_entity.id
_entity.type
_entity.pdbx_description
1 polymer ?
#
loop_
_entity_poly.entity_id
_entity_poly.type
_entity_poly.pdbx_seq_one_letter_code
_entity_poly.pdbx_strand_id
1 'polypeptide(L)'
;QPEKRPELQSYKIDLNQTGPMILDVLIKIKNEMDPTLTFRRSCREGICSSCAMNIDGQNTLACLCRIDCEGSTNTKIYPLPHMYVVKDLVPDMTLFYKQYKSIQSWLQNDKPPAEGEFLQSPEDRRKLDGMHPTISCVCCSTSCPSHWWNQDEYLGPATLMQAYRWIADSSHHYVASSQAAYHGLQIRPRVPVEAREEIHGSHTSIRNIEDINV
;
A
#
# COMPACT_ATOMS: atom_id res chain seq x y z
N GLN A 1 21.96 -3.01 -2.58
CA GLN A 1 23.29 -2.51 -2.97
C GLN A 1 23.07 -1.14 -3.59
N PRO A 2 23.34 -0.04 -2.87
CA PRO A 2 22.97 1.31 -3.33
C PRO A 2 23.60 1.73 -4.66
N GLU A 3 24.71 1.09 -5.06
CA GLU A 3 25.44 1.39 -6.29
C GLU A 3 24.88 0.74 -7.57
N LYS A 4 24.03 -0.29 -7.45
CA LYS A 4 23.42 -0.91 -8.62
C LYS A 4 22.28 -0.02 -9.13
N ARG A 5 22.29 0.30 -10.42
CA ARG A 5 21.18 1.02 -11.04
C ARG A 5 19.94 0.13 -11.12
N PRO A 6 18.75 0.74 -11.10
CA PRO A 6 17.55 0.03 -11.45
C PRO A 6 17.63 -0.64 -12.82
N GLU A 7 17.20 -1.89 -12.92
CA GLU A 7 17.20 -2.66 -14.17
C GLU A 7 15.91 -3.44 -14.31
N LEU A 8 15.46 -3.60 -15.55
CA LEU A 8 14.29 -4.41 -15.87
C LEU A 8 14.78 -5.79 -16.32
N GLN A 9 14.21 -6.87 -15.78
CA GLN A 9 14.64 -8.23 -16.07
C GLN A 9 13.52 -9.12 -16.61
N SER A 10 13.82 -9.78 -17.73
CA SER A 10 12.94 -10.64 -18.52
C SER A 10 12.98 -12.12 -18.15
N TYR A 11 11.78 -12.69 -18.07
CA TYR A 11 11.48 -14.10 -17.84
C TYR A 11 10.49 -14.59 -18.90
N LYS A 12 10.65 -15.83 -19.33
CA LYS A 12 9.66 -16.50 -20.20
C LYS A 12 8.98 -17.58 -19.38
N ILE A 13 7.65 -17.58 -19.34
CA ILE A 13 6.88 -18.45 -18.43
C ILE A 13 5.89 -19.27 -19.23
N ASP A 14 5.97 -20.59 -19.10
CA ASP A 14 4.94 -21.49 -19.63
C ASP A 14 3.68 -21.38 -18.75
N LEU A 15 2.64 -20.72 -19.28
CA LEU A 15 1.38 -20.53 -18.58
C LEU A 15 0.62 -21.85 -18.36
N ASN A 16 0.88 -22.91 -19.14
CA ASN A 16 0.25 -24.21 -18.93
C ASN A 16 0.73 -24.90 -17.64
N GLN A 17 1.88 -24.47 -17.11
CA GLN A 17 2.51 -25.01 -15.90
C GLN A 17 2.49 -24.00 -14.73
N THR A 18 1.64 -22.99 -14.82
CA THR A 18 1.56 -21.90 -13.83
C THR A 18 0.12 -21.66 -13.41
N GLY A 19 -0.07 -21.26 -12.16
CA GLY A 19 -1.40 -20.84 -11.68
C GLY A 19 -1.89 -19.59 -12.41
N PRO A 20 -3.19 -19.26 -12.33
CA PRO A 20 -3.80 -18.21 -13.13
C PRO A 20 -3.49 -16.78 -12.64
N MET A 21 -2.83 -16.62 -11.49
CA MET A 21 -2.58 -15.31 -10.87
C MET A 21 -1.12 -14.88 -11.05
N ILE A 22 -0.88 -13.57 -11.07
CA ILE A 22 0.47 -13.00 -11.16
C ILE A 22 1.36 -13.46 -9.99
N LEU A 23 0.79 -13.65 -8.79
CA LEU A 23 1.56 -14.18 -7.67
C LEU A 23 2.10 -15.59 -7.94
N ASP A 24 1.38 -16.44 -8.69
CA ASP A 24 1.85 -17.78 -9.04
C ASP A 24 3.06 -17.70 -9.97
N VAL A 25 3.06 -16.75 -10.91
CA VAL A 25 4.20 -16.48 -11.78
C VAL A 25 5.43 -16.04 -10.97
N LEU A 26 5.26 -15.09 -10.04
CA LEU A 26 6.37 -14.61 -9.20
C LEU A 26 6.98 -15.74 -8.35
N ILE A 27 6.14 -16.64 -7.84
CA ILE A 27 6.59 -17.80 -7.07
C ILE A 27 7.33 -18.80 -7.96
N LYS A 28 6.82 -19.06 -9.17
CA LYS A 28 7.49 -19.94 -10.14
C LYS A 28 8.86 -19.40 -10.52
N ILE A 29 8.95 -18.11 -10.86
CA ILE A 29 10.23 -17.43 -11.15
C ILE A 29 11.18 -17.63 -9.97
N LYS A 30 10.73 -17.35 -8.74
CA LYS A 30 11.59 -17.45 -7.56
C LYS A 30 12.07 -18.88 -7.29
N ASN A 31 11.21 -19.88 -7.48
CA ASN A 31 11.54 -21.26 -7.12
C ASN A 31 12.36 -21.97 -8.20
N GLU A 32 12.12 -21.65 -9.47
CA GLU A 32 12.62 -22.46 -10.59
C GLU A 32 13.63 -21.72 -11.49
N MET A 33 13.66 -20.38 -11.48
CA MET A 33 14.43 -19.58 -12.43
C MET A 33 15.44 -18.64 -11.77
N ASP A 34 15.01 -17.81 -10.82
CA ASP A 34 15.83 -16.85 -10.10
C ASP A 34 15.47 -16.80 -8.60
N PRO A 35 16.18 -17.54 -7.73
CA PRO A 35 15.95 -17.51 -6.29
C PRO A 35 16.29 -16.15 -5.64
N THR A 36 16.99 -15.26 -6.35
CA THR A 36 17.36 -13.94 -5.84
C THR A 36 16.20 -12.95 -5.87
N LEU A 37 15.17 -13.19 -6.70
CA LEU A 37 13.98 -12.35 -6.80
C LEU A 37 13.24 -12.26 -5.46
N THR A 38 12.93 -11.04 -5.04
CA THR A 38 12.34 -10.75 -3.73
C THR A 38 11.01 -9.99 -3.87
N PHE A 39 9.98 -10.50 -3.22
CA PHE A 39 8.66 -9.87 -3.13
C PHE A 39 7.98 -10.30 -1.83
N ARG A 40 7.00 -9.54 -1.38
CA ARG A 40 6.20 -9.88 -0.19
C ARG A 40 4.94 -10.66 -0.59
N ARG A 41 4.60 -11.68 0.18
CA ARG A 41 3.40 -12.52 0.02
C ARG A 41 3.06 -13.25 1.32
N SER A 42 1.77 -13.50 1.56
CA SER A 42 1.31 -14.34 2.67
C SER A 42 0.04 -15.13 2.31
N CYS A 43 -1.16 -14.54 2.44
CA CYS A 43 -2.45 -15.27 2.39
C CYS A 43 -2.75 -15.97 1.05
N ARG A 44 -2.65 -15.22 -0.07
CA ARG A 44 -3.08 -15.58 -1.44
C ARG A 44 -4.56 -15.41 -1.76
N GLU A 45 -5.39 -15.00 -0.81
CA GLU A 45 -6.81 -14.68 -1.03
C GLU A 45 -7.14 -13.18 -0.89
N GLY A 46 -6.13 -12.31 -0.92
CA GLY A 46 -6.34 -10.86 -0.98
C GLY A 46 -6.65 -10.15 0.33
N ILE A 47 -6.42 -10.80 1.48
CA ILE A 47 -6.78 -10.25 2.80
C ILE A 47 -5.58 -9.63 3.52
N CYS A 48 -4.38 -10.20 3.40
CA CYS A 48 -3.21 -9.78 4.18
C CYS A 48 -2.46 -8.55 3.64
N SER A 49 -2.88 -8.03 2.48
CA SER A 49 -2.26 -6.90 1.74
C SER A 49 -0.78 -7.01 1.32
N SER A 50 -0.09 -8.09 1.68
CA SER A 50 1.37 -8.19 1.54
C SER A 50 1.90 -8.16 0.10
N CYS A 51 1.10 -8.54 -0.89
CA CYS A 51 1.53 -8.62 -2.30
C CYS A 51 1.06 -7.44 -3.15
N ALA A 52 0.88 -6.27 -2.53
CA ALA A 52 0.61 -5.02 -3.23
C ALA A 52 1.81 -4.61 -4.09
N MET A 53 1.56 -4.37 -5.38
CA MET A 53 2.56 -3.93 -6.35
C MET A 53 1.87 -3.27 -7.55
N ASN A 54 2.65 -2.68 -8.45
CA ASN A 54 2.13 -2.12 -9.70
C ASN A 54 2.28 -3.16 -10.82
N ILE A 55 1.17 -3.53 -11.43
CA ILE A 55 1.08 -4.51 -12.52
C ILE A 55 0.44 -3.79 -13.70
N ASP A 56 1.15 -3.71 -14.82
CA ASP A 56 0.72 -3.01 -16.04
C ASP A 56 0.22 -1.58 -15.79
N GLY A 57 0.92 -0.85 -14.92
CA GLY A 57 0.58 0.53 -14.57
C GLY A 57 -0.47 0.67 -13.48
N GLN A 58 -1.15 -0.41 -13.07
CA GLN A 58 -2.17 -0.38 -12.04
C GLN A 58 -1.68 -0.97 -10.70
N ASN A 59 -1.89 -0.24 -9.60
CA ASN A 59 -1.62 -0.77 -8.26
C ASN A 59 -2.70 -1.78 -7.88
N THR A 60 -2.30 -3.03 -7.64
CA THR A 60 -3.21 -4.12 -7.33
C THR A 60 -2.53 -5.17 -6.43
N LEU A 61 -3.28 -6.21 -6.04
CA LEU A 61 -2.76 -7.35 -5.31
C LEU A 61 -2.39 -8.47 -6.29
N ALA A 62 -1.12 -8.87 -6.32
CA ALA A 62 -0.65 -9.90 -7.24
C ALA A 62 -1.40 -11.24 -7.10
N CYS A 63 -1.93 -11.54 -5.91
CA CYS A 63 -2.70 -12.78 -5.69
C CYS A 63 -4.14 -12.75 -6.24
N LEU A 64 -4.66 -11.57 -6.57
CA LEU A 64 -6.00 -11.41 -7.17
C LEU A 64 -5.94 -10.95 -8.63
N CYS A 65 -4.76 -10.52 -9.09
CA CYS A 65 -4.53 -10.12 -10.46
C CYS A 65 -4.34 -11.37 -11.33
N ARG A 66 -5.30 -11.61 -12.23
CA ARG A 66 -5.22 -12.70 -13.21
C ARG A 66 -4.21 -12.34 -14.29
N ILE A 67 -3.53 -13.35 -14.79
CA ILE A 67 -2.68 -13.23 -15.98
C ILE A 67 -3.57 -12.95 -17.18
N ASP A 68 -3.21 -11.94 -17.98
CA ASP A 68 -3.84 -11.70 -19.27
C ASP A 68 -3.29 -12.71 -20.29
N CYS A 69 -4.14 -13.62 -20.77
CA CYS A 69 -3.78 -14.61 -21.77
C CYS A 69 -4.15 -14.19 -23.20
N GLU A 70 -4.87 -13.06 -23.36
CA GLU A 70 -5.42 -12.60 -24.64
C GLU A 70 -4.61 -11.42 -25.21
N GLY A 71 -3.96 -10.64 -24.35
CA GLY A 71 -3.09 -9.53 -24.73
C GLY A 71 -1.76 -10.01 -25.35
N SER A 72 -1.36 -9.39 -26.48
CA SER A 72 -0.06 -9.63 -27.13
C SER A 72 1.13 -8.93 -26.44
N THR A 73 0.95 -8.46 -25.21
CA THR A 73 1.90 -7.58 -24.52
C THR A 73 2.43 -8.20 -23.25
N ASN A 74 3.75 -8.09 -23.09
CA ASN A 74 4.47 -8.48 -21.88
C ASN A 74 3.92 -7.74 -20.64
N THR A 75 3.53 -8.50 -19.61
CA THR A 75 3.16 -7.93 -18.31
C THR A 75 4.38 -7.31 -17.62
N LYS A 76 4.26 -6.05 -17.21
CA LYS A 76 5.30 -5.33 -16.47
C LYS A 76 4.94 -5.25 -14.99
N ILE A 77 5.90 -5.58 -14.14
CA ILE A 77 5.71 -5.59 -12.69
C ILE A 77 6.74 -4.69 -12.03
N TYR A 78 6.23 -3.68 -11.31
CA TYR A 78 7.02 -2.70 -10.56
C TYR A 78 6.64 -2.75 -9.07
N PRO A 79 7.56 -2.36 -8.16
CA PRO A 79 7.16 -2.05 -6.79
C PRO A 79 6.11 -0.93 -6.76
N LEU A 80 5.46 -0.75 -5.62
CA LEU A 80 4.50 0.36 -5.46
C LEU A 80 5.18 1.72 -5.77
N PRO A 81 4.52 2.60 -6.57
CA PRO A 81 5.13 3.85 -7.02
C PRO A 81 5.51 4.80 -5.88
N HIS A 82 6.56 5.59 -6.11
CA HIS A 82 7.02 6.67 -5.23
C HIS A 82 7.33 6.25 -3.78
N MET A 83 7.65 4.97 -3.57
CA MET A 83 8.19 4.45 -2.31
C MET A 83 9.68 4.12 -2.46
N TYR A 84 10.44 4.26 -1.38
CA TYR A 84 11.80 3.71 -1.34
C TYR A 84 11.75 2.19 -1.45
N VAL A 85 12.58 1.61 -2.31
CA VAL A 85 12.62 0.17 -2.54
C VAL A 85 13.74 -0.43 -1.71
N VAL A 86 13.40 -1.39 -0.84
CA VAL A 86 14.38 -2.14 -0.05
C VAL A 86 15.15 -3.11 -0.96
N LYS A 87 14.40 -3.89 -1.76
CA LYS A 87 14.95 -4.82 -2.74
C LYS A 87 13.85 -5.26 -3.72
N ASP A 88 14.17 -5.29 -5.01
CA ASP A 88 13.29 -5.77 -6.10
C ASP A 88 11.87 -5.17 -5.98
N LEU A 89 10.85 -6.01 -5.70
CA LEU A 89 9.45 -5.60 -5.57
C LEU A 89 9.03 -5.26 -4.13
N VAL A 90 9.98 -5.07 -3.21
CA VAL A 90 9.70 -4.83 -1.79
C VAL A 90 9.90 -3.35 -1.44
N PRO A 91 8.81 -2.56 -1.33
CA PRO A 91 8.89 -1.19 -0.85
C PRO A 91 9.09 -1.11 0.68
N ASP A 92 9.69 -0.02 1.13
CA ASP A 92 9.80 0.37 2.53
C ASP A 92 8.47 1.00 3.00
N MET A 93 7.84 0.36 3.99
CA MET A 93 6.53 0.76 4.53
C MET A 93 6.64 1.62 5.79
N THR A 94 7.85 1.97 6.22
CA THR A 94 8.10 2.63 7.51
C THR A 94 7.36 3.96 7.62
N LEU A 95 7.35 4.78 6.56
CA LEU A 95 6.63 6.06 6.54
C LEU A 95 5.11 5.85 6.70
N PHE A 96 4.54 4.91 5.93
CA PHE A 96 3.12 4.60 6.01
C PHE A 96 2.71 4.18 7.44
N TYR A 97 3.47 3.28 8.08
CA TYR A 97 3.16 2.86 9.45
C TYR A 97 3.34 3.98 10.48
N LYS A 98 4.31 4.89 10.27
CA LYS A 98 4.47 6.09 11.09
C LYS A 98 3.25 7.00 10.99
N GLN A 99 2.74 7.23 9.78
CA GLN A 99 1.53 8.00 9.54
C GLN A 99 0.29 7.32 10.14
N TYR A 100 0.14 6.01 9.96
CA TYR A 100 -0.94 5.24 10.55
C TYR A 100 -0.92 5.27 12.09
N LYS A 101 0.27 5.24 12.70
CA LYS A 101 0.40 5.40 14.15
C LYS A 101 0.02 6.81 14.63
N SER A 102 0.27 7.83 13.82
CA SER A 102 0.01 9.23 14.19
C SER A 102 -1.48 9.54 14.38
N ILE A 103 -2.37 8.81 13.71
CA ILE A 103 -3.82 8.97 13.85
C ILE A 103 -4.40 8.25 15.07
N GLN A 104 -3.56 7.63 15.91
CA GLN A 104 -3.96 6.94 17.13
C GLN A 104 -5.11 5.95 16.92
N SER A 105 -4.94 5.00 15.99
CA SER A 105 -5.99 4.11 15.49
C SER A 105 -6.45 3.02 16.49
N TRP A 106 -6.99 3.41 17.64
CA TRP A 106 -7.57 2.53 18.65
C TRP A 106 -8.77 3.21 19.32
N LEU A 107 -9.58 2.42 20.04
CA LEU A 107 -10.75 2.95 20.76
C LEU A 107 -10.29 3.86 21.90
N GLN A 108 -10.76 5.11 21.89
CA GLN A 108 -10.48 6.10 22.93
C GLN A 108 -11.82 6.57 23.49
N ASN A 109 -12.11 6.16 24.73
CA ASN A 109 -13.32 6.50 25.45
C ASN A 109 -13.00 6.77 26.92
N ASP A 110 -13.44 7.92 27.43
CA ASP A 110 -13.24 8.39 28.81
C ASP A 110 -14.36 7.93 29.77
N LYS A 111 -15.45 7.39 29.22
CA LYS A 111 -16.65 6.94 29.93
C LYS A 111 -16.98 5.49 29.55
N PRO A 112 -16.10 4.52 29.89
CA PRO A 112 -16.41 3.12 29.67
C PRO A 112 -17.66 2.71 30.49
N PRO A 113 -18.46 1.76 29.98
CA PRO A 113 -19.59 1.23 30.73
C PRO A 113 -19.12 0.57 32.03
N ALA A 114 -19.92 0.68 33.10
CA ALA A 114 -19.60 0.08 34.39
C ALA A 114 -19.56 -1.46 34.32
N GLU A 115 -20.43 -2.06 33.50
CA GLU A 115 -20.47 -3.49 33.19
C GLU A 115 -20.84 -3.69 31.72
N GLY A 116 -20.30 -4.74 31.10
CA GLY A 116 -20.66 -5.14 29.73
C GLY A 116 -19.90 -4.43 28.61
N GLU A 117 -20.50 -4.45 27.41
CA GLU A 117 -19.93 -3.91 26.17
C GLU A 117 -20.35 -2.47 25.88
N PHE A 118 -19.65 -1.80 24.97
CA PHE A 118 -20.11 -0.51 24.44
C PHE A 118 -21.35 -0.73 23.58
N LEU A 119 -22.47 -0.13 23.97
CA LEU A 119 -23.70 -0.20 23.19
C LEU A 119 -23.57 0.65 21.93
N GLN A 120 -23.82 0.03 20.77
CA GLN A 120 -23.81 0.69 19.47
C GLN A 120 -25.06 0.29 18.69
N SER A 121 -25.78 1.27 18.12
CA SER A 121 -26.97 0.98 17.31
C SER A 121 -26.57 0.33 15.98
N PRO A 122 -27.43 -0.52 15.37
CA PRO A 122 -27.18 -1.05 14.03
C PRO A 122 -27.03 0.04 12.95
N GLU A 123 -27.61 1.22 13.16
CA GLU A 123 -27.42 2.36 12.26
C GLU A 123 -26.02 2.97 12.40
N ASP A 124 -25.54 3.16 13.63
CA ASP A 124 -24.19 3.68 13.86
C ASP A 124 -23.11 2.69 13.40
N ARG A 125 -23.31 1.39 13.66
CA ARG A 125 -22.38 0.36 13.19
C ARG A 125 -22.27 0.34 11.66
N ARG A 126 -23.39 0.56 10.94
CA ARG A 126 -23.40 0.62 9.47
C ARG A 126 -22.58 1.78 8.91
N LYS A 127 -22.38 2.87 9.66
CA LYS A 127 -21.50 3.98 9.24
C LYS A 127 -20.05 3.55 9.07
N LEU A 128 -19.64 2.44 9.69
CA LEU A 128 -18.27 1.89 9.61
C LEU A 128 -18.08 0.93 8.43
N ASP A 129 -19.15 0.57 7.73
CA ASP A 129 -19.08 -0.31 6.57
C ASP A 129 -18.34 0.37 5.42
N GLY A 130 -17.54 -0.40 4.69
CA GLY A 130 -16.64 0.11 3.66
C GLY A 130 -15.30 0.67 4.18
N MET A 131 -15.20 1.03 5.47
CA MET A 131 -13.93 1.50 6.06
C MET A 131 -13.20 0.42 6.85
N HIS A 132 -13.89 -0.24 7.78
CA HIS A 132 -13.28 -1.26 8.63
C HIS A 132 -12.67 -2.48 7.88
N PRO A 133 -13.15 -2.91 6.68
CA PRO A 133 -12.55 -4.03 5.96
C PRO A 133 -11.20 -3.69 5.31
N THR A 134 -10.73 -2.45 5.44
CA THR A 134 -9.49 -1.98 4.83
C THR A 134 -8.29 -2.77 5.32
N ILE A 135 -7.58 -3.40 4.37
CA ILE A 135 -6.43 -4.27 4.64
C ILE A 135 -5.07 -3.53 4.68
N SER A 136 -5.08 -2.20 4.54
CA SER A 136 -3.87 -1.37 4.53
C SER A 136 -2.83 -1.79 3.48
N CYS A 137 -3.27 -2.07 2.24
CA CYS A 137 -2.38 -2.41 1.12
C CYS A 137 -1.63 -1.21 0.52
N VAL A 138 -2.03 0.01 0.88
CA VAL A 138 -1.41 1.27 0.44
C VAL A 138 -1.52 1.53 -1.08
N CYS A 139 -2.14 0.64 -1.86
CA CYS A 139 -2.39 0.85 -3.30
C CYS A 139 -3.06 2.20 -3.58
N CYS A 140 -4.04 2.62 -2.78
CA CYS A 140 -4.71 3.92 -2.97
C CYS A 140 -3.77 5.11 -2.71
N SER A 141 -2.90 5.02 -1.70
CA SER A 141 -1.93 6.08 -1.40
C SER A 141 -0.85 6.16 -2.46
N THR A 142 -0.33 5.03 -2.92
CA THR A 142 0.67 4.98 -3.99
C THR A 142 0.08 5.13 -5.40
N SER A 143 -1.23 5.24 -5.54
CA SER A 143 -1.88 5.68 -6.78
C SER A 143 -2.16 7.18 -6.79
N CYS A 144 -1.97 7.88 -5.67
CA CYS A 144 -2.33 9.28 -5.51
C CYS A 144 -1.11 10.19 -5.77
N PRO A 145 -1.11 11.01 -6.84
CA PRO A 145 0.02 11.91 -7.11
C PRO A 145 0.26 12.93 -6.00
N SER A 146 -0.78 13.37 -5.27
CA SER A 146 -0.59 14.28 -4.13
C SER A 146 0.29 13.64 -3.04
N HIS A 147 0.12 12.34 -2.82
CA HIS A 147 0.96 11.59 -1.88
C HIS A 147 2.35 11.34 -2.44
N TRP A 148 2.51 11.13 -3.76
CA TRP A 148 3.83 11.01 -4.38
C TRP A 148 4.71 12.24 -4.14
N TRP A 149 4.12 13.42 -4.23
CA TRP A 149 4.86 14.68 -4.13
C TRP A 149 5.06 15.20 -2.71
N ASN A 150 4.17 14.85 -1.77
CA ASN A 150 4.17 15.42 -0.42
C ASN A 150 3.86 14.36 0.65
N GLN A 151 4.41 13.15 0.53
CA GLN A 151 4.18 12.05 1.49
C GLN A 151 4.59 12.35 2.94
N ASP A 152 5.44 13.35 3.15
CA ASP A 152 5.87 13.84 4.46
C ASP A 152 4.81 14.69 5.17
N GLU A 153 3.99 15.43 4.42
CA GLU A 153 2.93 16.29 4.96
C GLU A 153 1.52 15.70 4.78
N TYR A 154 1.26 15.07 3.63
CA TYR A 154 -0.04 14.50 3.28
C TYR A 154 -0.11 13.01 3.64
N LEU A 155 -0.96 12.69 4.61
CA LEU A 155 -1.14 11.32 5.14
C LEU A 155 -1.59 10.28 4.11
N GLY A 156 -2.19 10.71 3.01
CA GLY A 156 -2.72 9.83 1.98
C GLY A 156 -4.11 9.25 2.29
N PRO A 157 -4.81 8.74 1.27
CA PRO A 157 -6.18 8.26 1.38
C PRO A 157 -6.34 7.09 2.36
N ALA A 158 -5.39 6.15 2.42
CA ALA A 158 -5.49 5.00 3.34
C ALA A 158 -5.54 5.45 4.80
N THR A 159 -4.63 6.33 5.20
CA THR A 159 -4.53 6.83 6.57
C THR A 159 -5.71 7.74 6.91
N LEU A 160 -6.11 8.63 5.99
CA LEU A 160 -7.22 9.56 6.22
C LEU A 160 -8.57 8.85 6.37
N MET A 161 -8.82 7.80 5.58
CA MET A 161 -10.02 6.98 5.74
C MET A 161 -10.02 6.26 7.09
N GLN A 162 -8.87 5.75 7.54
CA GLN A 162 -8.77 5.11 8.85
C GLN A 162 -8.96 6.11 10.00
N ALA A 163 -8.51 7.35 9.85
CA ALA A 163 -8.84 8.42 10.79
C ALA A 163 -10.35 8.68 10.83
N TYR A 164 -10.99 8.78 9.66
CA TYR A 164 -12.44 8.98 9.58
C TYR A 164 -13.24 7.81 10.17
N ARG A 165 -12.77 6.57 10.02
CA ARG A 165 -13.36 5.38 10.67
C ARG A 165 -13.42 5.52 12.19
N TRP A 166 -12.47 6.19 12.83
CA TRP A 166 -12.51 6.45 14.28
C TRP A 166 -13.38 7.65 14.63
N ILE A 167 -13.41 8.69 13.79
CA ILE A 167 -14.31 9.84 13.95
C ILE A 167 -15.78 9.43 13.85
N ALA A 168 -16.11 8.50 12.93
CA ALA A 168 -17.47 8.04 12.68
C ALA A 168 -17.96 6.98 13.69
N ASP A 169 -17.07 6.41 14.51
CA ASP A 169 -17.44 5.37 15.47
C ASP A 169 -18.08 5.99 16.71
N SER A 170 -19.38 5.71 16.92
CA SER A 170 -20.14 6.24 18.06
C SER A 170 -19.56 5.85 19.42
N SER A 171 -18.77 4.78 19.49
CA SER A 171 -18.14 4.31 20.73
C SER A 171 -16.85 5.09 21.04
N HIS A 172 -16.35 5.90 20.10
CA HIS A 172 -15.12 6.67 20.22
C HIS A 172 -15.45 8.12 20.64
N HIS A 173 -15.03 8.53 21.83
CA HIS A 173 -15.34 9.86 22.37
C HIS A 173 -14.19 10.86 22.20
N TYR A 174 -12.96 10.38 22.04
CA TYR A 174 -11.80 11.27 21.94
C TYR A 174 -11.56 11.73 20.50
N VAL A 175 -12.48 12.55 20.00
CA VAL A 175 -12.42 13.02 18.61
C VAL A 175 -11.27 14.01 18.39
N ALA A 176 -10.71 14.65 19.44
CA ALA A 176 -9.76 15.75 19.28
C ALA A 176 -8.45 15.39 18.52
N SER A 177 -7.82 14.24 18.79
CA SER A 177 -6.60 13.79 18.09
C SER A 177 -6.90 13.31 16.67
N SER A 178 -7.94 12.49 16.51
CA SER A 178 -8.40 11.98 15.21
C SER A 178 -8.90 13.10 14.29
N GLN A 179 -9.59 14.10 14.85
CA GLN A 179 -10.16 15.26 14.16
C GLN A 179 -9.09 16.33 13.90
N ALA A 180 -8.13 16.55 14.81
CA ALA A 180 -6.97 17.39 14.52
C ALA A 180 -6.09 16.79 13.42
N ALA A 181 -5.91 15.46 13.39
CA ALA A 181 -5.28 14.79 12.27
C ALA A 181 -6.11 14.93 10.99
N TYR A 182 -7.43 14.72 11.04
CA TYR A 182 -8.26 14.80 9.84
C TYR A 182 -8.40 16.23 9.26
N HIS A 183 -8.63 17.24 10.11
CA HIS A 183 -8.84 18.63 9.67
C HIS A 183 -7.55 19.45 9.57
N GLY A 184 -6.54 19.20 10.42
CA GLY A 184 -5.26 19.91 10.38
C GLY A 184 -4.35 19.51 9.22
N LEU A 185 -4.71 18.48 8.45
CA LEU A 185 -3.91 17.89 7.38
C LEU A 185 -4.56 18.03 6.00
N GLN A 186 -5.62 18.85 5.88
CA GLN A 186 -6.24 19.09 4.57
C GLN A 186 -5.33 19.87 3.62
N ILE A 187 -4.61 20.93 4.06
CA ILE A 187 -3.59 21.63 3.24
C ILE A 187 -2.65 22.40 4.19
N ARG A 188 -1.37 22.00 4.32
CA ARG A 188 -0.32 22.94 4.75
C ARG A 188 0.13 23.75 3.53
N PRO A 189 0.45 25.05 3.67
CA PRO A 189 0.76 25.91 2.54
C PRO A 189 1.93 25.33 1.74
N ARG A 190 1.77 25.33 0.41
CA ARG A 190 2.71 24.80 -0.58
C ARG A 190 4.16 25.21 -0.27
N VAL A 191 5.05 24.25 -0.03
CA VAL A 191 6.49 24.53 0.01
C VAL A 191 6.91 25.01 -1.39
N PRO A 192 7.61 26.15 -1.53
CA PRO A 192 8.10 26.62 -2.82
C PRO A 192 8.98 25.58 -3.51
N VAL A 193 8.83 25.43 -4.82
CA VAL A 193 9.53 24.43 -5.65
C VAL A 193 11.06 24.57 -5.54
N GLU A 194 11.55 25.75 -5.16
CA GLU A 194 12.96 26.13 -5.05
C GLU A 194 13.70 25.48 -3.88
N ALA A 195 13.01 24.90 -2.89
CA ALA A 195 13.63 24.21 -1.75
C ALA A 195 13.90 22.71 -2.00
N ARG A 196 13.74 22.22 -3.24
CA ARG A 196 13.68 20.77 -3.56
C ARG A 196 15.01 20.14 -3.98
N GLU A 197 16.09 20.91 -4.13
CA GLU A 197 17.38 20.38 -4.62
C GLU A 197 18.27 19.72 -3.55
N GLU A 198 17.98 19.86 -2.25
CA GLU A 198 18.84 19.28 -1.19
C GLU A 198 18.44 17.87 -0.69
N ILE A 199 17.36 17.26 -1.21
CA ILE A 199 16.81 15.98 -0.67
C ILE A 199 16.87 14.81 -1.68
N HIS A 200 17.60 14.93 -2.79
CA HIS A 200 17.72 13.86 -3.81
C HIS A 200 19.05 13.09 -3.77
N GLY A 201 19.62 12.91 -2.57
CA GLY A 201 20.87 12.18 -2.37
C GLY A 201 20.71 10.86 -1.64
N SER A 202 20.27 9.79 -2.31
CA SER A 202 20.77 8.42 -2.06
C SER A 202 20.12 7.41 -3.02
N HIS A 203 20.89 6.98 -4.01
CA HIS A 203 20.59 5.89 -4.92
C HIS A 203 20.37 4.58 -4.17
N THR A 204 19.28 3.88 -4.47
CA THR A 204 19.06 2.48 -4.06
C THR A 204 18.65 1.67 -5.28
N SER A 205 19.24 0.49 -5.47
CA SER A 205 19.02 -0.39 -6.61
C SER A 205 17.58 -0.92 -6.69
N ILE A 206 16.86 -0.57 -7.75
CA ILE A 206 15.48 -1.03 -8.01
C ILE A 206 15.51 -2.08 -9.14
N ARG A 207 15.44 -3.38 -8.83
CA ARG A 207 15.16 -4.34 -9.91
C ARG A 207 13.66 -4.30 -10.21
N ASN A 208 13.33 -3.89 -11.41
CA ASN A 208 12.01 -4.03 -11.99
C ASN A 208 11.98 -5.34 -12.80
N ILE A 209 10.82 -5.95 -12.98
CA ILE A 209 10.67 -7.07 -13.92
C ILE A 209 10.04 -6.49 -15.19
N GLU A 210 10.77 -6.48 -16.29
CA GLU A 210 10.13 -6.37 -17.62
C GLU A 210 10.13 -7.73 -18.24
N ASP A 211 9.01 -8.09 -18.84
CA ASP A 211 8.81 -9.29 -19.62
C ASP A 211 8.60 -10.53 -18.75
N ILE A 212 7.34 -10.82 -18.51
CA ILE A 212 6.88 -12.21 -18.58
C ILE A 212 6.47 -12.40 -20.04
N ASN A 213 7.31 -13.07 -20.84
CA ASN A 213 6.90 -13.48 -22.18
C ASN A 213 5.85 -14.59 -22.03
N VAL A 214 4.69 -14.31 -22.62
CA VAL A 214 3.63 -15.27 -22.95
C VAL A 214 4.06 -16.10 -24.16
#